data_AF-A0A0K0FBK9-F1
#
_entry.id   AF-A0A0K0FBK9-F1
#
_cell.length_a   1.000
_cell.length_b   1.000
_cell.length_c   1.000
_cell.angle_alpha   90.00
_cell.angle_beta   90.00
_cell.angle_gamma   90.00
#
_symmetry.space_group_name_H-M   'P 1'
#
loop_
_entity.id
_entity.type
_entity.pdbx_description
1 polymer ?
#
loop_
_entity_poly.entity_id
_entity_poly.type
_entity_poly.pdbx_seq_one_letter_code
_entity_poly.pdbx_strand_id
1 'polypeptide(L)'
;MENVHGDCTACKLLVDTFLVGLEKTKKGNFAGGNTDWEEKKLGTYKKSETRFLEIIEFVCKKDSLDDKDTYSHISNIEFKCHTLLENHEEEIEEWFKNDQDKHSDMKEYFCYDKFKLCCPSGYYSSECKPCPGLLSNGKVCYGRGTCNGDGLRKGTGKCSCDEGYAGPYCNNCASQYFENIKTDSYIECEKCYEGCAKGCKSSGPKGCTACRTGFEMNEELGCIDIDECLDGEKKCTKANQICKNNIGSYNCLCADGYILNGKTNECEVDINGAVIGKEDTDKEEVDEGSSTQELPTKEDL
;
A
#
# COMPACT_ATOMS: atom_id res chain seq x y z
N MET A 1 -9.30 7.28 -29.09
CA MET A 1 -8.77 8.16 -28.03
C MET A 1 -8.16 7.33 -26.89
N GLU A 2 -7.11 6.55 -27.18
CA GLU A 2 -6.48 5.63 -26.20
C GLU A 2 -4.96 5.86 -26.02
N ASN A 3 -4.37 6.86 -26.68
CA ASN A 3 -2.91 7.03 -26.72
C ASN A 3 -2.30 7.86 -25.57
N VAL A 4 -3.05 8.75 -24.93
CA VAL A 4 -2.51 9.83 -24.08
C VAL A 4 -1.95 9.36 -22.72
N HIS A 5 -2.31 8.16 -22.21
CA HIS A 5 -1.64 7.64 -21.00
C HIS A 5 -0.22 7.16 -21.32
N GLY A 6 -0.01 6.69 -22.56
CA GLY A 6 1.27 6.16 -23.01
C GLY A 6 2.30 7.25 -23.22
N ASP A 7 1.91 8.44 -23.70
CA ASP A 7 2.88 9.44 -24.16
C ASP A 7 3.66 10.11 -23.01
N CYS A 8 2.96 10.49 -21.93
CA CYS A 8 3.64 10.96 -20.72
C CYS A 8 4.52 9.85 -20.11
N THR A 9 4.03 8.63 -20.09
CA THR A 9 4.78 7.49 -19.56
C THR A 9 6.00 7.15 -20.41
N ALA A 10 5.90 7.30 -21.74
CA ALA A 10 6.99 7.13 -22.69
C ALA A 10 8.05 8.21 -22.49
N CYS A 11 7.65 9.46 -22.25
CA CYS A 11 8.58 10.52 -21.89
C CYS A 11 9.32 10.22 -20.58
N LYS A 12 8.60 9.74 -19.55
CA LYS A 12 9.23 9.32 -18.29
C LYS A 12 10.24 8.19 -18.53
N LEU A 13 9.87 7.16 -19.30
CA LEU A 13 10.79 6.07 -19.64
C LEU A 13 12.03 6.57 -20.39
N LEU A 14 11.85 7.50 -21.35
CA LEU A 14 12.95 8.13 -22.10
C LEU A 14 13.92 8.80 -21.13
N VAL A 15 13.42 9.67 -20.25
CA VAL A 15 14.25 10.40 -19.29
C VAL A 15 14.93 9.44 -18.31
N ASP A 16 14.20 8.51 -17.70
CA ASP A 16 14.73 7.61 -16.68
C ASP A 16 15.84 6.71 -17.25
N THR A 17 15.65 6.18 -18.46
CA THR A 17 16.69 5.38 -19.15
C THR A 17 17.87 6.23 -19.64
N PHE A 18 17.65 7.49 -20.01
CA PHE A 18 18.72 8.43 -20.35
C PHE A 18 19.59 8.76 -19.14
N LEU A 19 18.98 8.99 -17.97
CA LEU A 19 19.69 9.20 -16.71
C LEU A 19 20.54 7.99 -16.33
N VAL A 20 20.02 6.77 -16.52
CA VAL A 20 20.80 5.54 -16.36
C VAL A 20 22.00 5.51 -17.32
N GLY A 21 21.80 5.86 -18.60
CA GLY A 21 22.88 5.96 -19.58
C GLY A 21 23.95 6.99 -19.18
N LEU A 22 23.54 8.15 -18.66
CA LEU A 22 24.46 9.18 -18.15
C LEU A 22 25.37 8.64 -17.04
N GLU A 23 24.82 7.89 -16.08
CA GLU A 23 25.59 7.28 -15.00
C GLU A 23 26.46 6.12 -15.47
N LYS A 24 25.95 5.23 -16.34
CA LYS A 24 26.73 4.11 -16.89
C LYS A 24 27.93 4.56 -17.73
N THR A 25 27.78 5.66 -18.48
CA THR A 25 28.85 6.24 -19.33
C THR A 25 29.76 7.23 -18.60
N LYS A 26 29.47 7.57 -17.34
CA LYS A 26 30.19 8.59 -16.55
C LYS A 26 31.70 8.34 -16.45
N LYS A 27 32.13 7.07 -16.50
CA LYS A 27 33.54 6.64 -16.38
C LYS A 27 34.08 5.97 -17.65
N GLY A 28 33.45 6.16 -18.81
CA GLY A 28 33.66 5.37 -20.03
C GLY A 28 35.12 4.92 -20.27
N ASN A 29 35.35 3.60 -20.29
CA ASN A 29 36.50 2.86 -20.85
C ASN A 29 37.96 3.33 -20.63
N PHE A 30 38.24 4.27 -19.72
CA PHE A 30 39.63 4.65 -19.43
C PHE A 30 40.18 3.85 -18.25
N ALA A 31 40.77 2.71 -18.56
CA ALA A 31 41.60 1.94 -17.64
C ALA A 31 42.92 2.68 -17.36
N GLY A 32 42.87 3.67 -16.47
CA GLY A 32 44.02 4.22 -15.73
C GLY A 32 44.87 5.25 -16.47
N GLY A 33 44.76 6.52 -16.08
CA GLY A 33 45.78 7.50 -16.43
C GLY A 33 45.51 8.92 -15.92
N ASN A 34 46.15 9.27 -14.79
CA ASN A 34 46.41 10.61 -14.22
C ASN A 34 45.20 11.59 -14.15
N THR A 35 44.81 11.98 -12.93
CA THR A 35 43.63 12.80 -12.59
C THR A 35 43.52 14.12 -13.35
N ASP A 36 44.63 14.81 -13.64
CA ASP A 36 44.62 16.09 -14.37
C ASP A 36 44.30 15.93 -15.87
N TRP A 37 44.69 14.80 -16.46
CA TRP A 37 44.34 14.44 -17.83
C TRP A 37 42.88 13.98 -17.89
N GLU A 38 42.45 13.21 -16.89
CA GLU A 38 41.07 12.76 -16.71
C GLU A 38 40.12 13.95 -16.58
N GLU A 39 40.40 14.97 -15.77
CA GLU A 39 39.52 16.14 -15.59
C GLU A 39 39.40 17.03 -16.85
N LYS A 40 40.50 17.29 -17.56
CA LYS A 40 40.47 18.07 -18.82
C LYS A 40 39.73 17.34 -19.94
N LYS A 41 39.92 16.03 -20.06
CA LYS A 41 39.18 15.20 -21.02
C LYS A 41 37.74 14.95 -20.58
N LEU A 42 37.46 14.87 -19.27
CA LEU A 42 36.11 14.69 -18.75
C LEU A 42 35.19 15.80 -19.23
N GLY A 43 35.64 17.06 -19.19
CA GLY A 43 34.84 18.18 -19.72
C GLY A 43 34.46 17.99 -21.20
N THR A 44 35.43 17.56 -22.03
CA THR A 44 35.19 17.33 -23.46
C THR A 44 34.36 16.07 -23.76
N TYR A 45 34.54 14.99 -23.00
CA TYR A 45 33.78 13.74 -23.16
C TYR A 45 32.39 13.83 -22.54
N LYS A 46 32.22 14.56 -21.43
CA LYS A 46 30.94 14.73 -20.72
C LYS A 46 29.83 15.21 -21.67
N LYS A 47 30.19 16.01 -22.67
CA LYS A 47 29.31 16.63 -23.65
C LYS A 47 29.66 16.24 -25.11
N SER A 48 30.43 15.17 -25.32
CA SER A 48 30.80 14.73 -26.68
C SER A 48 29.69 13.95 -27.35
N GLU A 49 29.65 14.03 -28.69
CA GLU A 49 28.75 13.23 -29.52
C GLU A 49 28.95 11.72 -29.31
N THR A 50 30.20 11.27 -29.10
CA THR A 50 30.48 9.87 -28.77
C THR A 50 29.78 9.42 -27.49
N ARG A 51 29.85 10.21 -26.42
CA ARG A 51 29.16 9.88 -25.16
C ARG A 51 27.65 9.90 -25.34
N PHE A 52 27.14 10.84 -26.14
CA PHE A 52 25.71 10.90 -26.46
C PHE A 52 25.22 9.62 -27.12
N LEU A 53 25.91 9.12 -28.15
CA LEU A 53 25.56 7.87 -28.83
C LEU A 53 25.61 6.66 -27.88
N GLU A 54 26.63 6.57 -27.02
CA GLU A 54 26.72 5.52 -25.99
C GLU A 54 25.53 5.57 -25.01
N ILE A 55 25.07 6.77 -24.63
CA ILE A 55 23.89 6.94 -23.76
C ILE A 55 22.63 6.46 -24.48
N ILE A 56 22.45 6.86 -25.73
CA ILE A 56 21.27 6.52 -26.55
C ILE A 56 21.08 5.00 -26.68
N GLU A 57 22.15 4.21 -26.63
CA GLU A 57 22.05 2.74 -26.61
C GLU A 57 21.26 2.18 -25.41
N PHE A 58 21.15 2.91 -24.30
CA PHE A 58 20.37 2.50 -23.14
C PHE A 58 18.94 3.02 -23.16
N VAL A 59 18.68 4.10 -23.90
CA VAL A 59 17.43 4.85 -23.88
C VAL A 59 16.29 4.01 -24.43
N CYS A 60 15.12 4.14 -23.81
CA CYS A 60 13.88 3.43 -24.16
C CYS A 60 13.90 1.89 -23.99
N LYS A 61 14.97 1.32 -23.40
CA LYS A 61 15.05 -0.10 -23.06
C LYS A 61 14.70 -0.31 -21.58
N LYS A 62 13.61 -1.03 -21.28
CA LYS A 62 13.20 -1.34 -19.91
C LYS A 62 14.29 -2.09 -19.14
N ASP A 63 14.98 -3.00 -19.82
CA ASP A 63 16.06 -3.80 -19.24
C ASP A 63 17.26 -2.97 -18.77
N SER A 64 17.36 -1.70 -19.21
CA SER A 64 18.38 -0.78 -18.71
C SER A 64 18.13 -0.34 -17.28
N LEU A 65 16.86 -0.30 -16.83
CA LEU A 65 16.44 0.19 -15.52
C LEU A 65 16.72 -0.84 -14.41
N ASP A 66 17.04 -0.33 -13.21
CA ASP A 66 17.24 -1.18 -12.03
C ASP A 66 15.91 -1.74 -11.49
N ASP A 67 14.85 -0.91 -11.51
CA ASP A 67 13.47 -1.35 -11.22
C ASP A 67 12.77 -1.78 -12.52
N LYS A 68 12.61 -3.09 -12.69
CA LYS A 68 12.00 -3.69 -13.87
C LYS A 68 10.47 -3.62 -13.85
N ASP A 69 9.86 -3.38 -12.70
CA ASP A 69 8.41 -3.46 -12.53
C ASP A 69 7.71 -2.14 -12.87
N THR A 70 8.41 -1.01 -12.78
CA THR A 70 7.82 0.34 -13.01
C THR A 70 7.05 0.45 -14.34
N TYR A 71 7.53 -0.20 -15.41
CA TYR A 71 6.94 -0.12 -16.76
C TYR A 71 6.50 -1.47 -17.31
N SER A 72 6.64 -2.57 -16.56
CA SER A 72 6.43 -3.93 -17.06
C SER A 72 5.01 -4.15 -17.58
N HIS A 73 4.02 -3.56 -16.92
CA HIS A 73 2.59 -3.73 -17.21
C HIS A 73 2.08 -3.03 -18.48
N ILE A 74 2.90 -2.20 -19.13
CA ILE A 74 2.49 -1.41 -20.29
C ILE A 74 3.07 -2.01 -21.56
N SER A 75 2.19 -2.62 -22.36
CA SER A 75 2.55 -3.13 -23.69
C SER A 75 2.88 -1.97 -24.64
N ASN A 76 3.87 -2.17 -25.52
CA ASN A 76 4.31 -1.22 -26.54
C ASN A 76 4.91 0.11 -26.04
N ILE A 77 5.24 0.25 -24.75
CA ILE A 77 5.80 1.49 -24.22
C ILE A 77 7.21 1.79 -24.74
N GLU A 78 8.05 0.78 -24.98
CA GLU A 78 9.38 0.95 -25.58
C GLU A 78 9.26 1.49 -27.00
N PHE A 79 8.32 0.94 -27.79
CA PHE A 79 8.02 1.44 -29.13
C PHE A 79 7.60 2.91 -29.10
N LYS A 80 6.67 3.29 -28.20
CA LYS A 80 6.26 4.69 -28.05
C LYS A 80 7.41 5.60 -27.63
N CYS A 81 8.28 5.11 -26.75
CA CYS A 81 9.47 5.83 -26.31
C CYS A 81 10.44 6.04 -27.47
N HIS A 82 10.71 5.02 -28.29
CA HIS A 82 11.55 5.16 -29.48
C HIS A 82 10.97 6.16 -30.48
N THR A 83 9.66 6.10 -30.76
CA THR A 83 9.02 7.12 -31.59
C THR A 83 9.16 8.53 -31.01
N LEU A 84 9.08 8.69 -29.68
CA LEU A 84 9.28 9.99 -29.05
C LEU A 84 10.73 10.46 -29.16
N LEU A 85 11.70 9.56 -28.98
CA LEU A 85 13.13 9.83 -29.12
C LEU A 85 13.46 10.29 -30.55
N GLU A 86 12.99 9.56 -31.56
CA GLU A 86 13.19 9.89 -32.98
C GLU A 86 12.63 11.27 -33.33
N ASN A 87 11.46 11.62 -32.82
CA ASN A 87 10.82 12.90 -33.10
C ASN A 87 11.50 14.11 -32.42
N HIS A 88 12.34 13.87 -31.40
CA HIS A 88 12.95 14.92 -30.58
C HIS A 88 14.46 14.76 -30.38
N GLU A 89 15.12 14.02 -31.28
CA GLU A 89 16.56 13.73 -31.18
C GLU A 89 17.39 15.00 -31.18
N GLU A 90 17.04 15.97 -32.05
CA GLU A 90 17.73 17.25 -32.17
C GLU A 90 17.66 18.05 -30.85
N GLU A 91 16.47 18.18 -30.24
CA GLU A 91 16.31 18.93 -28.99
C GLU A 91 17.00 18.24 -27.81
N ILE A 92 17.01 16.89 -27.79
CA ILE A 92 17.68 16.12 -26.74
C ILE A 92 19.20 16.26 -26.87
N GLU A 93 19.74 16.18 -28.09
CA GLU A 93 21.17 16.34 -28.35
C GLU A 93 21.64 17.77 -28.04
N GLU A 94 20.86 18.79 -28.43
CA GLU A 94 21.16 20.19 -28.13
C GLU A 94 21.24 20.41 -26.61
N TRP A 95 20.26 19.91 -25.85
CA TRP A 95 20.28 20.00 -24.39
C TRP A 95 21.48 19.26 -23.78
N PHE A 96 21.79 18.06 -24.29
CA PHE A 96 22.94 17.28 -23.81
C PHE A 96 24.24 18.05 -24.00
N LYS A 97 24.44 18.71 -25.15
CA LYS A 97 25.66 19.46 -25.44
C LYS A 97 25.73 20.78 -24.66
N ASN A 98 24.63 21.52 -24.56
CA ASN A 98 24.68 22.93 -24.16
C ASN A 98 24.11 23.23 -22.77
N ASP A 99 23.14 22.44 -22.31
CA ASP A 99 22.22 22.87 -21.24
C ASP A 99 22.14 21.93 -20.03
N GLN A 100 22.85 20.80 -20.02
CA GLN A 100 22.92 19.88 -18.87
C GLN A 100 23.16 20.58 -17.51
N ASP A 101 24.03 21.59 -17.48
CA ASP A 101 24.39 22.29 -16.23
C ASP A 101 23.38 23.40 -15.85
N LYS A 102 22.50 23.81 -16.78
CA LYS A 102 21.47 24.84 -16.55
C LYS A 102 20.12 24.24 -16.16
N HIS A 103 19.81 23.05 -16.67
CA HIS A 103 18.55 22.36 -16.46
C HIS A 103 18.84 20.95 -15.93
N SER A 104 19.09 20.84 -14.63
CA SER A 104 19.48 19.57 -13.99
C SER A 104 18.33 18.57 -13.88
N ASP A 105 17.08 19.04 -13.81
CA ASP A 105 15.91 18.16 -13.83
C ASP A 105 15.48 17.92 -15.28
N MET A 106 15.98 16.81 -15.84
CA MET A 106 15.70 16.39 -17.20
C MET A 106 14.20 16.10 -17.41
N LYS A 107 13.49 15.64 -16.38
CA LYS A 107 12.07 15.29 -16.45
C LYS A 107 11.21 16.53 -16.53
N GLU A 108 11.53 17.54 -15.73
CA GLU A 108 10.87 18.85 -15.79
C GLU A 108 11.09 19.50 -17.17
N TYR A 109 12.35 19.57 -17.62
CA TYR A 109 12.68 20.20 -18.88
C TYR A 109 12.00 19.54 -20.07
N PHE A 110 12.12 18.21 -20.23
CA PHE A 110 11.56 17.53 -21.40
C PHE A 110 10.07 17.24 -21.27
N CYS A 111 9.65 16.59 -20.19
CA CYS A 111 8.28 16.07 -20.11
C CYS A 111 7.25 17.14 -19.76
N TYR A 112 7.62 18.19 -19.04
CA TYR A 112 6.69 19.25 -18.60
C TYR A 112 6.74 20.46 -19.53
N ASP A 113 7.94 20.98 -19.79
CA ASP A 113 8.13 22.27 -20.46
C ASP A 113 8.26 22.16 -21.98
N LYS A 114 9.18 21.31 -22.47
CA LYS A 114 9.45 21.16 -23.91
C LYS A 114 8.36 20.37 -24.63
N PHE A 115 8.16 19.10 -24.26
CA PHE A 115 7.22 18.23 -24.95
C PHE A 115 5.78 18.41 -24.48
N LYS A 116 5.59 19.00 -23.28
CA LYS A 116 4.26 19.24 -22.67
C LYS A 116 3.39 17.97 -22.69
N LEU A 117 3.97 16.83 -22.32
CA LEU A 117 3.28 15.53 -22.28
C LEU A 117 2.76 15.22 -20.87
N CYS A 118 3.49 15.65 -19.85
CA CYS A 118 3.17 15.40 -18.46
C CYS A 118 2.86 16.71 -17.71
N CYS A 119 2.37 16.56 -16.48
CA CYS A 119 2.31 17.62 -15.47
C CYS A 119 3.30 17.31 -14.34
N PRO A 120 3.71 18.33 -13.55
CA PRO A 120 4.40 18.11 -12.28
C PRO A 120 3.61 17.20 -11.36
N SER A 121 4.29 16.47 -10.47
CA SER A 121 3.63 15.66 -9.45
C SER A 121 2.70 16.53 -8.61
N GLY A 122 1.48 16.02 -8.37
CA GLY A 122 0.38 16.72 -7.73
C GLY A 122 -0.49 17.56 -8.65
N TYR A 123 -0.23 17.59 -9.96
CA TYR A 123 -1.02 18.36 -10.93
C TYR A 123 -1.65 17.46 -11.99
N TYR A 124 -2.81 17.85 -12.51
CA TYR A 124 -3.59 17.08 -13.47
C TYR A 124 -4.27 17.96 -14.53
N SER A 125 -4.93 17.37 -15.52
CA SER A 125 -5.64 18.05 -16.63
C SER A 125 -4.74 18.72 -17.66
N SER A 126 -5.31 19.13 -18.80
CA SER A 126 -4.55 19.73 -19.92
C SER A 126 -3.77 20.98 -19.53
N GLU A 127 -4.27 21.72 -18.53
CA GLU A 127 -3.70 22.95 -18.00
C GLU A 127 -2.80 22.74 -16.77
N CYS A 128 -2.62 21.49 -16.31
CA CYS A 128 -1.90 21.17 -15.07
C CYS A 128 -2.44 21.97 -13.86
N LYS A 129 -3.70 21.70 -13.51
CA LYS A 129 -4.35 22.20 -12.29
C LYS A 129 -3.90 21.40 -11.07
N PRO A 130 -3.74 22.02 -9.90
CA PRO A 130 -3.32 21.32 -8.69
C PRO A 130 -4.41 20.34 -8.24
N CYS A 131 -4.00 19.14 -7.86
CA CYS A 131 -4.84 18.18 -7.16
C CYS A 131 -5.29 18.75 -5.81
N PRO A 132 -6.45 18.31 -5.29
CA PRO A 132 -6.94 18.79 -4.01
C PRO A 132 -5.94 18.53 -2.86
N GLY A 133 -5.90 19.43 -1.88
CA GLY A 133 -4.98 19.36 -0.73
C GLY A 133 -3.56 19.86 -1.00
N LEU A 134 -3.07 19.77 -2.25
CA LEU A 134 -1.67 20.09 -2.57
C LEU A 134 -1.28 21.52 -2.16
N LEU A 135 -2.09 22.52 -2.52
CA LEU A 135 -1.81 23.91 -2.17
C LEU A 135 -2.07 24.25 -0.69
N SER A 136 -2.74 23.36 0.04
CA SER A 136 -3.13 23.58 1.43
C SER A 136 -2.10 23.04 2.41
N ASN A 137 -1.68 21.79 2.26
CA ASN A 137 -0.73 21.13 3.18
C ASN A 137 0.47 20.48 2.46
N GLY A 138 0.66 20.78 1.17
CA GLY A 138 1.74 20.23 0.36
C GLY A 138 1.52 18.78 -0.09
N LYS A 139 0.36 18.17 0.19
CA LYS A 139 0.09 16.77 -0.13
C LYS A 139 -1.22 16.61 -0.90
N VAL A 140 -1.19 15.80 -1.96
CA VAL A 140 -2.40 15.43 -2.72
C VAL A 140 -3.39 14.70 -1.82
N CYS A 141 -4.67 15.03 -1.94
CA CYS A 141 -5.76 14.43 -1.16
C CYS A 141 -5.48 14.46 0.36
N TYR A 142 -4.89 15.58 0.83
CA TYR A 142 -4.44 15.79 2.21
C TYR A 142 -3.44 14.72 2.74
N GLY A 143 -2.82 13.96 1.83
CA GLY A 143 -1.93 12.85 2.17
C GLY A 143 -2.65 11.59 2.67
N ARG A 144 -3.95 11.47 2.38
CA ARG A 144 -4.83 10.36 2.78
C ARG A 144 -5.52 9.70 1.58
N GLY A 145 -4.83 9.70 0.45
CA GLY A 145 -5.35 9.13 -0.78
C GLY A 145 -4.54 9.50 -2.02
N THR A 146 -5.05 9.10 -3.17
CA THR A 146 -4.45 9.35 -4.49
C THR A 146 -5.34 10.23 -5.35
N CYS A 147 -4.74 11.04 -6.23
CA CYS A 147 -5.46 11.94 -7.12
C CYS A 147 -5.58 11.35 -8.53
N ASN A 148 -6.80 11.34 -9.08
CA ASN A 148 -7.02 10.88 -10.44
C ASN A 148 -6.40 11.83 -11.47
N GLY A 149 -5.40 11.34 -12.20
CA GLY A 149 -4.67 12.13 -13.20
C GLY A 149 -3.40 12.78 -12.67
N ASP A 150 -2.95 12.42 -11.47
CA ASP A 150 -1.71 12.93 -10.89
C ASP A 150 -0.51 12.77 -11.86
N GLY A 151 0.15 13.90 -12.16
CA GLY A 151 1.28 13.99 -13.07
C GLY A 151 0.94 13.85 -14.54
N LEU A 152 -0.35 13.83 -14.90
CA LEU A 152 -0.84 13.64 -16.27
C LEU A 152 -1.59 14.87 -16.77
N ARG A 153 -1.51 15.14 -18.08
CA ARG A 153 -2.30 16.21 -18.73
C ARG A 153 -3.77 15.85 -18.96
N LYS A 154 -4.29 14.90 -18.19
CA LYS A 154 -5.68 14.43 -18.23
C LYS A 154 -6.09 13.93 -16.84
N GLY A 155 -7.36 13.56 -16.69
CA GLY A 155 -7.91 13.11 -15.42
C GLY A 155 -8.88 14.11 -14.83
N THR A 156 -9.57 13.66 -13.80
CA THR A 156 -10.68 14.40 -13.17
C THR A 156 -10.25 15.18 -11.94
N GLY A 157 -9.11 14.84 -11.34
CA GLY A 157 -8.66 15.39 -10.05
C GLY A 157 -9.41 14.83 -8.84
N LYS A 158 -10.30 13.85 -9.05
CA LYS A 158 -11.05 13.20 -7.97
C LYS A 158 -10.09 12.39 -7.10
N CYS A 159 -10.21 12.54 -5.79
CA CYS A 159 -9.46 11.76 -4.82
C CYS A 159 -10.05 10.36 -4.63
N SER A 160 -9.17 9.37 -4.52
CA SER A 160 -9.47 8.02 -4.03
C SER A 160 -8.81 7.87 -2.66
N CYS A 161 -9.63 7.80 -1.61
CA CYS A 161 -9.16 7.86 -0.23
C CYS A 161 -8.62 6.54 0.29
N ASP A 162 -7.65 6.65 1.20
CA ASP A 162 -7.12 5.52 1.96
C ASP A 162 -8.17 4.97 2.93
N GLU A 163 -7.94 3.76 3.43
CA GLU A 163 -8.84 3.14 4.40
C GLU A 163 -9.01 4.03 5.64
N GLY A 164 -10.25 4.22 6.06
CA GLY A 164 -10.61 5.07 7.20
C GLY A 164 -10.87 6.53 6.86
N TYR A 165 -10.57 6.96 5.63
CA TYR A 165 -10.79 8.34 5.18
C TYR A 165 -11.86 8.42 4.09
N ALA A 166 -12.52 9.57 4.01
CA ALA A 166 -13.66 9.79 3.13
C ALA A 166 -13.82 11.27 2.74
N GLY A 167 -14.72 11.48 1.79
CA GLY A 167 -15.06 12.79 1.25
C GLY A 167 -14.27 13.14 -0.02
N PRO A 168 -14.56 14.30 -0.63
CA PRO A 168 -13.95 14.70 -1.90
C PRO A 168 -12.45 14.97 -1.81
N TYR A 169 -11.94 15.22 -0.60
CA TYR A 169 -10.56 15.57 -0.33
C TYR A 169 -9.84 14.58 0.59
N CYS A 170 -10.50 13.51 1.01
CA CYS A 170 -9.99 12.52 1.97
C CYS A 170 -9.59 13.12 3.33
N ASN A 171 -10.27 14.20 3.73
CA ASN A 171 -10.03 14.92 4.97
C ASN A 171 -11.15 14.73 6.00
N ASN A 172 -11.97 13.69 5.86
CA ASN A 172 -12.98 13.29 6.84
C ASN A 172 -12.81 11.80 7.15
N CYS A 173 -13.30 11.36 8.31
CA CYS A 173 -13.32 9.93 8.63
C CYS A 173 -14.46 9.22 7.89
N ALA A 174 -14.20 7.98 7.48
CA ALA A 174 -15.20 7.09 6.94
C ALA A 174 -16.23 6.69 8.01
N SER A 175 -17.38 6.12 7.60
CA SER A 175 -18.53 5.88 8.48
C SER A 175 -18.28 4.94 9.67
N GLN A 176 -17.23 4.11 9.63
CA GLN A 176 -16.82 3.19 10.71
C GLN A 176 -15.53 3.64 11.40
N TYR A 177 -15.23 4.93 11.31
CA TYR A 177 -14.06 5.56 11.89
C TYR A 177 -14.48 6.86 12.59
N PHE A 178 -13.73 7.26 13.60
CA PHE A 178 -13.96 8.50 14.34
C PHE A 178 -12.69 9.37 14.35
N GLU A 179 -12.89 10.65 14.58
CA GLU A 179 -11.81 11.65 14.66
C GLU A 179 -11.07 11.48 16.00
N ASN A 180 -9.92 10.79 15.98
CA ASN A 180 -9.09 10.64 17.19
C ASN A 180 -8.29 11.92 17.45
N ILE A 181 -7.71 12.50 16.39
CA ILE A 181 -7.02 13.78 16.42
C ILE A 181 -7.53 14.66 15.28
N LYS A 182 -7.86 15.91 15.59
CA LYS A 182 -8.26 16.90 14.60
C LYS A 182 -7.66 18.28 14.89
N THR A 183 -7.01 18.82 13.88
CA THR A 183 -6.47 20.19 13.84
C THR A 183 -6.90 20.85 12.53
N ASP A 184 -6.55 22.12 12.33
CA ASP A 184 -6.89 22.85 11.10
C ASP A 184 -6.28 22.25 9.83
N SER A 185 -5.18 21.50 9.95
CA SER A 185 -4.43 20.97 8.80
C SER A 185 -4.24 19.44 8.80
N TYR A 186 -4.63 18.76 9.88
CA TYR A 186 -4.40 17.33 10.06
C TYR A 186 -5.58 16.64 10.74
N ILE A 187 -5.97 15.50 10.20
CA ILE A 187 -6.96 14.59 10.76
C ILE A 187 -6.39 13.17 10.83
N GLU A 188 -6.65 12.52 11.96
CA GLU A 188 -6.34 11.12 12.20
C GLU A 188 -7.62 10.38 12.57
N CYS A 189 -7.94 9.39 11.74
CA CYS A 189 -9.13 8.58 11.86
C CYS A 189 -8.79 7.23 12.47
N GLU A 190 -9.45 6.88 13.57
CA GLU A 190 -9.31 5.58 14.22
C GLU A 190 -10.57 4.75 13.98
N LYS A 191 -10.40 3.44 13.82
CA LYS A 191 -11.50 2.52 13.55
C LYS A 191 -12.39 2.36 14.78
N CYS A 192 -13.69 2.33 14.57
CA CYS A 192 -14.64 2.04 15.64
C CYS A 192 -14.50 0.61 16.15
N TYR A 193 -14.91 0.41 17.40
CA TYR A 193 -15.06 -0.94 17.97
C TYR A 193 -15.98 -1.79 17.08
N GLU A 194 -15.66 -3.07 16.93
CA GLU A 194 -16.33 -3.97 15.99
C GLU A 194 -17.83 -4.15 16.29
N GLY A 195 -18.22 -4.01 17.56
CA GLY A 195 -19.60 -4.03 18.01
C GLY A 195 -20.41 -2.78 17.63
N CYS A 196 -19.80 -1.73 17.07
CA CYS A 196 -20.54 -0.56 16.63
C CYS A 196 -21.23 -0.80 15.27
N ALA A 197 -22.49 -0.37 15.15
CA ALA A 197 -23.26 -0.44 13.91
C ALA A 197 -23.14 0.84 13.05
N LYS A 198 -23.26 2.01 13.68
CA LYS A 198 -23.40 3.31 13.01
C LYS A 198 -22.29 4.29 13.42
N GLY A 199 -21.05 3.83 13.30
CA GLY A 199 -19.88 4.59 13.75
C GLY A 199 -19.83 4.75 15.26
N CYS A 200 -18.91 5.61 15.71
CA CYS A 200 -18.59 5.79 17.12
C CYS A 200 -18.09 7.22 17.36
N LYS A 201 -18.08 7.62 18.63
CA LYS A 201 -17.59 8.93 19.10
C LYS A 201 -16.19 8.85 19.70
N SER A 202 -15.78 7.67 20.14
CA SER A 202 -14.49 7.40 20.78
C SER A 202 -14.14 5.93 20.61
N SER A 203 -12.92 5.57 21.00
CA SER A 203 -12.44 4.19 20.96
C SER A 203 -13.21 3.29 21.93
N GLY A 204 -13.25 1.99 21.62
CA GLY A 204 -13.86 0.97 22.45
C GLY A 204 -15.39 0.94 22.45
N PRO A 205 -15.99 0.04 23.25
CA PRO A 205 -17.42 -0.27 23.14
C PRO A 205 -18.36 0.83 23.64
N LYS A 206 -17.92 1.63 24.63
CA LYS A 206 -18.66 2.81 25.12
C LYS A 206 -18.78 3.91 24.07
N GLY A 207 -17.85 3.93 23.11
CA GLY A 207 -17.85 4.91 22.04
C GLY A 207 -18.94 4.69 20.99
N CYS A 208 -19.57 3.51 20.95
CA CYS A 208 -20.57 3.19 19.96
C CYS A 208 -21.83 4.05 20.10
N THR A 209 -22.35 4.53 18.97
CA THR A 209 -23.65 5.24 18.93
C THR A 209 -24.84 4.28 18.90
N ALA A 210 -24.62 3.08 18.38
CA ALA A 210 -25.56 1.98 18.29
C ALA A 210 -24.78 0.68 18.19
N CYS A 211 -25.31 -0.39 18.80
CA CYS A 211 -24.71 -1.71 18.73
C CYS A 211 -25.12 -2.45 17.46
N ARG A 212 -24.20 -3.24 16.94
CA ARG A 212 -24.43 -4.18 15.83
C ARG A 212 -25.26 -5.36 16.35
N THR A 213 -25.94 -6.04 15.44
CA THR A 213 -26.54 -7.35 15.73
C THR A 213 -25.50 -8.28 16.36
N GLY A 214 -25.91 -9.02 17.40
CA GLY A 214 -25.00 -9.82 18.25
C GLY A 214 -24.44 -9.05 19.45
N PHE A 215 -24.73 -7.75 19.57
CA PHE A 215 -24.32 -6.93 20.71
C PHE A 215 -25.52 -6.21 21.32
N GLU A 216 -25.48 -6.01 22.64
CA GLU A 216 -26.45 -5.22 23.38
C GLU A 216 -25.81 -3.98 24.00
N MET A 217 -26.58 -2.89 24.09
CA MET A 217 -26.09 -1.66 24.69
C MET A 217 -26.20 -1.74 26.21
N ASN A 218 -25.05 -1.71 26.88
CA ASN A 218 -24.93 -1.55 28.31
C ASN A 218 -24.54 -0.10 28.66
N GLU A 219 -25.19 0.50 29.65
CA GLU A 219 -24.94 1.91 30.03
C GLU A 219 -23.52 2.16 30.53
N GLU A 220 -22.95 1.21 31.27
CA GLU A 220 -21.62 1.35 31.84
C GLU A 220 -20.53 0.88 30.89
N LEU A 221 -20.74 -0.19 30.12
CA LEU A 221 -19.70 -0.83 29.31
C LEU A 221 -19.81 -0.53 27.81
N GLY A 222 -20.93 0.03 27.35
CA GLY A 222 -21.22 0.24 25.93
C GLY A 222 -21.72 -1.03 25.25
N CYS A 223 -21.37 -1.23 23.98
CA CYS A 223 -21.81 -2.42 23.24
C CYS A 223 -21.09 -3.68 23.74
N ILE A 224 -21.79 -4.51 24.49
CA ILE A 224 -21.29 -5.80 24.95
C ILE A 224 -21.83 -6.92 24.06
N ASP A 225 -21.04 -7.97 23.90
CA ASP A 225 -21.42 -9.16 23.17
C ASP A 225 -22.61 -9.85 23.86
N ILE A 226 -23.61 -10.26 23.08
CA ILE A 226 -24.72 -11.06 23.61
C ILE A 226 -24.25 -12.52 23.58
N ASP A 227 -24.14 -13.15 24.75
CA ASP A 227 -23.91 -14.59 24.79
C ASP A 227 -25.22 -15.33 24.48
N GLU A 228 -25.44 -15.63 23.19
CA GLU A 228 -26.67 -16.29 22.78
C GLU A 228 -26.78 -17.72 23.32
N CYS A 229 -25.69 -18.31 23.80
CA CYS A 229 -25.68 -19.66 24.38
C CYS A 229 -26.17 -19.70 25.84
N LEU A 230 -26.20 -18.55 26.54
CA LEU A 230 -26.74 -18.45 27.90
C LEU A 230 -28.26 -18.22 27.92
N ASP A 231 -28.85 -17.83 26.79
CA ASP A 231 -30.28 -17.61 26.66
C ASP A 231 -31.02 -18.97 26.67
N GLY A 232 -31.99 -19.13 27.58
CA GLY A 232 -32.61 -20.43 27.93
C GLY A 232 -33.44 -21.10 26.81
N GLU A 233 -33.56 -20.44 25.65
CA GLU A 233 -34.06 -21.04 24.42
C GLU A 233 -32.92 -21.75 23.69
N LYS A 234 -33.08 -23.03 23.34
CA LYS A 234 -32.10 -23.79 22.55
C LYS A 234 -31.83 -23.12 21.19
N LYS A 235 -30.89 -22.16 21.12
CA LYS A 235 -30.50 -21.49 19.86
C LYS A 235 -30.02 -22.48 18.81
N CYS A 236 -29.37 -23.54 19.26
CA CYS A 236 -29.09 -24.72 18.45
C CYS A 236 -30.32 -25.63 18.44
N THR A 237 -31.02 -25.66 17.31
CA THR A 237 -32.31 -26.34 17.16
C THR A 237 -32.18 -27.83 16.82
N LYS A 238 -30.99 -28.28 16.38
CA LYS A 238 -30.77 -29.67 15.96
C LYS A 238 -30.22 -30.53 17.10
N ALA A 239 -30.48 -31.84 17.01
CA ALA A 239 -29.99 -32.81 17.99
C ALA A 239 -28.45 -32.92 17.97
N ASN A 240 -27.87 -33.23 19.12
CA ASN A 240 -26.43 -33.43 19.32
C ASN A 240 -25.56 -32.21 18.93
N GLN A 241 -26.13 -31.01 19.05
CA GLN A 241 -25.41 -29.75 18.90
C GLN A 241 -25.13 -29.09 20.24
N ILE A 242 -23.96 -28.47 20.36
CA ILE A 242 -23.53 -27.62 21.46
C ILE A 242 -23.38 -26.20 20.92
N CYS A 243 -23.92 -25.24 21.65
CA CYS A 243 -23.76 -23.83 21.34
C CYS A 243 -22.38 -23.35 21.78
N LYS A 244 -21.68 -22.63 20.91
CA LYS A 244 -20.44 -21.93 21.21
C LYS A 244 -20.60 -20.45 20.87
N ASN A 245 -20.55 -19.60 21.89
CA ASN A 245 -20.58 -18.16 21.72
C ASN A 245 -19.30 -17.65 21.04
N ASN A 246 -19.41 -16.66 20.17
CA ASN A 246 -18.29 -15.90 19.62
C ASN A 246 -18.67 -14.42 19.58
N ILE A 247 -17.68 -13.55 19.49
CA ILE A 247 -17.93 -12.10 19.48
C ILE A 247 -18.81 -11.72 18.28
N GLY A 248 -19.96 -11.15 18.56
CA GLY A 248 -21.01 -10.73 17.64
C GLY A 248 -21.80 -11.87 16.99
N SER A 249 -21.58 -13.13 17.39
CA SER A 249 -22.29 -14.30 16.81
C SER A 249 -22.01 -15.61 17.55
N TYR A 250 -22.96 -16.53 17.54
CA TYR A 250 -22.76 -17.90 18.00
C TYR A 250 -22.58 -18.90 16.84
N ASN A 251 -22.00 -20.06 17.15
CA ASN A 251 -21.94 -21.23 16.28
C ASN A 251 -22.51 -22.46 16.98
N CYS A 252 -23.21 -23.31 16.24
CA CYS A 252 -23.66 -24.62 16.72
C CYS A 252 -22.69 -25.69 16.21
N LEU A 253 -21.97 -26.31 17.13
CA LEU A 253 -20.99 -27.36 16.84
C LEU A 253 -21.59 -28.72 17.19
N CYS A 254 -21.14 -29.79 16.54
CA CYS A 254 -21.52 -31.13 16.96
C CYS A 254 -20.86 -31.48 18.29
N ALA A 255 -21.63 -32.15 19.16
CA ALA A 255 -21.15 -32.64 20.44
C ALA A 255 -20.03 -33.70 20.24
N ASP A 256 -19.26 -33.95 21.30
CA ASP A 256 -18.21 -34.98 21.28
C ASP A 256 -18.78 -36.33 20.84
N GLY A 257 -18.09 -37.00 19.91
CA GLY A 257 -18.54 -38.24 19.28
C GLY A 257 -19.51 -38.04 18.10
N TYR A 258 -19.75 -36.80 17.65
CA TYR A 258 -20.56 -36.49 16.48
C TYR A 258 -19.82 -35.59 15.48
N ILE A 259 -20.07 -35.78 14.19
CA ILE A 259 -19.56 -34.97 13.07
C ILE A 259 -20.69 -34.34 12.26
N LEU A 260 -20.45 -33.15 11.70
CA LEU A 260 -21.44 -32.45 10.89
C LEU A 260 -21.54 -33.09 9.51
N ASN A 261 -22.71 -33.62 9.17
CA ASN A 261 -23.01 -34.06 7.82
C ASN A 261 -23.28 -32.83 6.94
N GLY A 262 -22.36 -32.54 6.00
CA GLY A 262 -22.46 -31.38 5.11
C GLY A 262 -23.62 -31.38 4.11
N LYS A 263 -24.43 -32.46 4.03
CA LYS A 263 -25.64 -32.53 3.19
C LYS A 263 -26.92 -32.26 3.97
N THR A 264 -27.03 -32.81 5.18
CA THR A 264 -28.22 -32.65 6.05
C THR A 264 -28.06 -31.50 7.04
N ASN A 265 -26.83 -31.02 7.23
CA ASN A 265 -26.41 -30.12 8.30
C ASN A 265 -26.78 -30.68 9.70
N GLU A 266 -26.85 -32.00 9.85
CA GLU A 266 -27.14 -32.69 11.11
C GLU A 266 -25.87 -33.33 11.68
N CYS A 267 -25.85 -33.54 13.00
CA CYS A 267 -24.74 -34.17 13.69
C CYS A 267 -24.96 -35.69 13.77
N GLU A 268 -24.10 -36.43 13.09
CA GLU A 268 -24.13 -37.90 13.00
C GLU A 268 -22.96 -38.49 13.80
N VAL A 269 -23.13 -39.71 14.31
CA VAL A 269 -22.10 -40.37 15.12
C VAL A 269 -20.79 -40.48 14.34
N ASP A 270 -19.69 -40.08 14.97
CA ASP A 270 -18.36 -40.25 14.41
C ASP A 270 -17.92 -41.71 14.50
N ILE A 271 -18.24 -42.47 13.46
CA ILE A 271 -17.86 -43.88 13.32
C ILE A 271 -16.35 -44.10 13.10
N ASN A 272 -15.58 -43.04 12.86
CA ASN A 272 -14.12 -43.11 12.68
C ASN A 272 -13.34 -42.65 13.93
N GLY A 273 -14.01 -42.00 14.89
CA GLY A 273 -13.43 -41.49 16.15
C GLY A 273 -13.40 -42.49 17.32
N ALA A 274 -13.97 -43.69 17.16
CA ALA A 274 -13.95 -44.74 18.18
C ALA A 274 -12.62 -45.51 18.17
N VAL A 275 -11.57 -44.94 18.78
CA VAL A 275 -10.43 -45.73 19.26
C VAL A 275 -10.41 -45.68 20.79
N ILE A 276 -10.86 -46.79 21.38
CA ILE A 276 -10.47 -47.45 22.64
C ILE A 276 -10.12 -46.52 23.82
N GLY A 277 -10.86 -46.68 24.91
CA GLY A 277 -10.71 -45.93 26.16
C GLY A 277 -9.26 -45.78 26.63
N LYS A 278 -8.94 -44.58 27.09
CA LYS A 278 -7.85 -44.39 28.03
C LYS A 278 -8.29 -45.01 29.35
N GLU A 279 -7.84 -46.24 29.61
CA GLU A 279 -7.69 -46.72 30.97
C GLU A 279 -6.64 -45.84 31.67
N ASP A 280 -7.06 -45.24 32.78
CA ASP A 280 -6.15 -44.76 33.81
C ASP A 280 -5.20 -45.90 34.20
N THR A 281 -3.92 -45.73 33.92
CA THR A 281 -2.86 -46.51 34.57
C THR A 281 -1.87 -45.55 35.17
N ASP A 282 -2.01 -45.37 36.48
CA ASP A 282 -0.96 -44.85 37.34
C ASP A 282 0.33 -45.64 37.10
N LYS A 283 1.37 -44.94 36.65
CA LYS A 283 2.75 -45.38 36.81
C LYS A 283 3.54 -44.22 37.39
N GLU A 284 3.75 -44.31 38.70
CA GLU A 284 4.87 -43.68 39.38
C GLU A 284 6.19 -44.16 38.75
N GLU A 285 6.95 -43.23 38.17
CA GLU A 285 8.40 -43.34 38.13
C GLU A 285 8.99 -42.07 38.73
N VAL A 286 9.63 -42.25 39.87
CA VAL A 286 10.52 -41.31 40.53
C VAL A 286 11.83 -41.30 39.74
N ASP A 287 12.31 -40.12 39.33
CA ASP A 287 13.75 -39.87 39.34
C ASP A 287 14.05 -38.37 39.53
N GLU A 288 15.14 -38.15 40.26
CA GLU A 288 15.61 -36.92 40.88
C GLU A 288 16.22 -35.92 39.87
N GLY A 289 16.34 -34.64 40.28
CA GLY A 289 17.48 -33.81 39.85
C GLY A 289 17.20 -32.42 39.26
N SER A 290 16.86 -31.47 40.14
CA SER A 290 17.50 -30.15 40.34
C SER A 290 17.88 -29.23 39.15
N SER A 291 17.32 -28.01 39.13
CA SER A 291 18.03 -26.70 39.19
C SER A 291 17.03 -25.54 38.93
N THR A 292 16.50 -24.85 39.95
CA THR A 292 16.83 -23.47 40.42
C THR A 292 16.97 -22.43 39.29
N GLN A 293 16.30 -21.25 39.27
CA GLN A 293 16.26 -20.14 40.24
C GLN A 293 15.04 -19.20 39.97
N GLU A 294 14.19 -18.89 40.95
CA GLU A 294 14.08 -17.63 41.76
C GLU A 294 13.45 -16.38 41.09
N LEU A 295 12.28 -16.00 41.62
CA LEU A 295 11.70 -14.66 41.63
C LEU A 295 12.05 -13.98 42.96
N PRO A 296 12.47 -12.70 43.01
CA PRO A 296 12.62 -11.99 44.26
C PRO A 296 11.30 -11.32 44.69
N THR A 297 10.94 -11.56 45.94
CA THR A 297 10.04 -10.72 46.75
C THR A 297 10.75 -9.44 47.17
N LYS A 298 9.98 -8.35 47.29
CA LYS A 298 10.30 -7.22 48.18
C LYS A 298 8.99 -6.68 48.75
N GLU A 299 8.68 -7.11 49.97
CA GLU A 299 8.17 -6.21 50.99
C GLU A 299 9.39 -5.61 51.69
N ASP A 300 9.37 -4.31 51.96
CA ASP A 300 9.81 -3.74 53.24
C ASP A 300 9.57 -2.21 53.24
N LEU A 301 8.97 -1.77 54.35
CA LEU A 301 8.63 -0.41 54.86
C LEU A 301 7.23 0.14 54.53
#